data_AF-A0A3B6RKS5-F1
#
_entry.id   AF-A0A3B6RKS5-F1
#
_cell.length_a   1.000
_cell.length_b   1.000
_cell.length_c   1.000
_cell.angle_alpha   90.00
_cell.angle_beta   90.00
_cell.angle_gamma   90.00
#
_symmetry.space_group_name_H-M   'P 1'
#
loop_
_entity.id
_entity.type
_entity.pdbx_description
1 polymer ?
#
loop_
_entity_poly.entity_id
_entity_poly.type
_entity_poly.pdbx_seq_one_letter_code
_entity_poly.pdbx_strand_id
1 'polypeptide(L)'
;METETSMDIMVFDTVTETFRWMRSSGQLGYQVSLWEMDNKLASCSTNDAIIEIWMMQDYEAEAWALKYRINLLAMKTLPQFEYVSKMALLNQRELLIYCHTASECPDFMLHCDTDGKFLGYVEIKEGKYSVYFTSQYFQESILPLPFCEMQEEGGVDKEPPFFIGL
;
A
#
# COMPACT_ATOMS: atom_id res chain seq x y z
N MET A 1 17.45 -20.73 10.20
CA MET A 1 16.18 -20.55 10.90
C MET A 1 16.09 -19.07 11.15
N GLU A 2 15.56 -18.32 10.19
CA GLU A 2 15.43 -16.87 10.32
C GLU A 2 14.31 -16.60 11.33
N THR A 3 14.62 -15.83 12.35
CA THR A 3 13.67 -15.45 13.39
C THR A 3 12.65 -14.51 12.79
N GLU A 4 11.37 -14.92 12.77
CA GLU A 4 10.22 -14.06 12.47
C GLU A 4 10.25 -12.87 13.44
N THR A 5 10.75 -11.71 13.00
CA THR A 5 10.81 -10.50 13.81
C THR A 5 9.55 -9.68 13.57
N SER A 6 8.63 -9.70 14.52
CA SER A 6 7.51 -8.75 14.57
C SER A 6 8.05 -7.32 14.73
N MET A 7 7.47 -6.39 14.01
CA MET A 7 7.79 -4.96 14.06
C MET A 7 6.66 -4.21 14.76
N ASP A 8 6.99 -3.13 15.45
CA ASP A 8 5.97 -2.20 15.93
C ASP A 8 5.63 -1.22 14.80
N ILE A 9 4.35 -1.18 14.44
CA ILE A 9 3.79 -0.27 13.44
C ILE A 9 3.03 0.83 14.16
N MET A 10 3.21 2.08 13.74
CA MET A 10 2.41 3.19 14.24
C MET A 10 1.17 3.37 13.35
N VAL A 11 -0.01 3.30 13.94
CA VAL A 11 -1.30 3.47 13.26
C VAL A 11 -2.05 4.64 13.90
N PHE A 12 -2.73 5.43 13.07
CA PHE A 12 -3.64 6.47 13.54
C PHE A 12 -5.04 5.90 13.70
N ASP A 13 -5.55 5.90 14.94
CA ASP A 13 -6.90 5.48 15.25
C ASP A 13 -7.86 6.62 14.96
N THR A 14 -8.75 6.43 13.99
CA THR A 14 -9.70 7.47 13.57
C THR A 14 -10.87 7.63 14.53
N VAL A 15 -11.13 6.67 15.41
CA VAL A 15 -12.22 6.74 16.39
C VAL A 15 -11.79 7.53 17.62
N THR A 16 -10.58 7.29 18.10
CA THR A 16 -10.03 8.01 19.26
C THR A 16 -9.17 9.21 18.90
N GLU A 17 -8.88 9.42 17.61
CA GLU A 17 -8.02 10.47 17.07
C GLU A 17 -6.60 10.47 17.70
N THR A 18 -6.06 9.27 17.93
CA THR A 18 -4.75 9.08 18.57
C THR A 18 -3.85 8.14 17.80
N PHE A 19 -2.54 8.31 17.94
CA PHE A 19 -1.57 7.33 17.46
C PHE A 19 -1.47 6.17 18.45
N ARG A 20 -1.48 4.95 17.92
CA ARG A 20 -1.22 3.74 18.69
C ARG A 20 -0.10 2.92 18.05
N TRP A 21 0.65 2.22 18.89
CA TRP A 21 1.56 1.17 18.45
C TRP A 21 0.77 -0.13 18.31
N MET A 22 1.01 -0.85 17.22
CA MET A 22 0.42 -2.13 16.90
C MET A 22 1.52 -3.09 16.46
N ARG A 23 1.48 -4.35 16.88
CA ARG A 23 2.43 -5.34 16.37
C ARG A 23 2.05 -5.81 14.97
N SER A 24 3.05 -5.82 14.09
CA SER A 24 2.97 -6.53 12.83
C SER A 24 2.97 -8.04 13.08
N SER A 25 2.38 -8.80 12.16
CA SER A 25 2.69 -10.23 12.08
C SER A 25 4.19 -10.40 11.85
N GLY A 26 4.83 -11.33 12.57
CA GLY A 26 6.24 -11.68 12.36
C GLY A 26 6.56 -12.15 10.92
N GLN A 27 5.52 -12.49 10.16
CA GLN A 27 5.59 -12.90 8.76
C GLN A 27 5.61 -11.73 7.76
N LEU A 28 5.34 -10.49 8.22
CA LEU A 28 5.34 -9.29 7.37
C LEU A 28 6.76 -8.76 7.07
N GLY A 29 7.76 -9.14 7.88
CA GLY A 29 9.14 -8.69 7.69
C GLY A 29 9.32 -7.17 7.88
N TYR A 30 10.37 -6.61 7.27
CA TYR A 30 10.80 -5.21 7.46
C TYR A 30 10.06 -4.20 6.56
N GLN A 31 9.28 -4.66 5.58
CA GLN A 31 8.69 -3.81 4.55
C GLN A 31 7.17 -3.82 4.67
N VAL A 32 6.67 -3.11 5.67
CA VAL A 32 5.24 -3.02 5.93
C VAL A 32 4.69 -1.75 5.30
N SER A 33 4.12 -1.88 4.10
CA SER A 33 3.18 -0.87 3.59
C SER A 33 1.79 -1.24 4.12
N LEU A 34 1.06 -0.26 4.65
CA LEU A 34 -0.31 -0.43 5.13
C LEU A 34 -1.30 0.25 4.18
N TRP A 35 -2.43 -0.41 3.91
CA TRP A 35 -3.52 0.17 3.13
C TRP A 35 -4.87 -0.40 3.57
N GLU A 36 -5.94 0.25 3.12
CA GLU A 36 -7.30 -0.25 3.28
C GLU A 36 -7.64 -1.23 2.15
N MET A 37 -8.24 -2.37 2.53
CA MET A 37 -8.76 -3.37 1.60
C MET A 37 -9.99 -4.03 2.21
N ASP A 38 -11.12 -4.03 1.49
CA ASP A 38 -12.40 -4.58 1.97
C ASP A 38 -12.84 -4.02 3.35
N ASN A 39 -12.65 -2.72 3.59
CA ASN A 39 -12.86 -2.03 4.86
C ASN A 39 -12.01 -2.57 6.03
N LYS A 40 -10.88 -3.21 5.72
CA LYS A 40 -9.94 -3.74 6.71
C LYS A 40 -8.53 -3.24 6.44
N LEU A 41 -7.73 -3.20 7.51
CA LEU A 41 -6.30 -2.93 7.38
C LEU A 41 -5.61 -4.12 6.72
N ALA A 42 -4.85 -3.86 5.66
CA ALA A 42 -4.09 -4.86 4.93
C ALA A 42 -2.61 -4.46 4.84
N SER A 43 -1.78 -5.48 4.71
CA SER A 43 -0.33 -5.39 4.52
C SER A 43 0.11 -6.54 3.62
N CYS A 44 1.33 -6.49 3.11
CA CYS A 44 1.93 -7.66 2.47
C CYS A 44 3.34 -7.94 2.98
N SER A 45 3.78 -9.16 2.72
CA SER A 45 5.20 -9.51 2.64
C SER A 45 5.55 -9.95 1.23
N THR A 46 6.78 -9.67 0.84
CA THR A 46 7.33 -10.03 -0.47
C THR A 46 8.62 -10.80 -0.32
N ASN A 47 8.77 -11.84 -1.12
CA ASN A 47 10.05 -12.49 -1.41
C ASN A 47 10.23 -12.63 -2.92
N ASP A 48 11.36 -13.20 -3.36
CA ASP A 48 11.74 -13.30 -4.78
C ASP A 48 10.67 -13.96 -5.70
N ALA A 49 9.72 -14.71 -5.16
CA ALA A 49 8.77 -15.50 -5.95
C ALA A 49 7.29 -15.28 -5.58
N ILE A 50 7.02 -14.68 -4.43
CA ILE A 50 5.68 -14.69 -3.83
C ILE A 50 5.40 -13.35 -3.16
N ILE A 51 4.18 -12.85 -3.38
CA ILE A 51 3.58 -11.78 -2.58
C ILE A 51 2.50 -12.41 -1.72
N GLU A 52 2.64 -12.29 -0.40
CA GLU A 52 1.62 -12.73 0.56
C GLU A 52 0.90 -11.52 1.11
N ILE A 53 -0.42 -11.51 0.97
CA ILE A 53 -1.28 -10.40 1.38
C ILE A 53 -2.01 -10.82 2.64
N TRP A 54 -1.82 -10.03 3.69
CA TRP A 54 -2.35 -10.26 5.02
C TRP A 54 -3.41 -9.21 5.32
N MET A 55 -4.55 -9.64 5.86
CA MET A 55 -5.60 -8.75 6.32
C MET A 55 -5.80 -8.90 7.82
N MET A 56 -5.98 -7.77 8.49
CA MET A 56 -6.34 -7.73 9.89
C MET A 56 -7.74 -8.30 10.09
N GLN A 57 -7.85 -9.33 10.93
CA GLN A 57 -9.13 -9.95 11.31
C GLN A 57 -9.65 -9.39 12.62
N ASP A 58 -8.76 -9.13 13.56
CA ASP A 58 -9.09 -8.58 14.86
C ASP A 58 -8.09 -7.47 15.18
N TYR A 59 -8.58 -6.24 15.27
CA TYR A 59 -7.77 -5.04 15.49
C TYR A 59 -7.31 -4.92 16.95
N GLU A 60 -8.12 -5.39 17.91
CA GLU A 60 -7.77 -5.35 19.34
C GLU A 60 -6.77 -6.45 19.69
N ALA A 61 -6.95 -7.63 19.12
CA ALA A 61 -6.01 -8.75 19.28
C ALA A 61 -4.78 -8.65 18.34
N GLU A 62 -4.72 -7.64 17.47
CA GLU A 62 -3.68 -7.45 16.46
C GLU A 62 -3.48 -8.70 15.58
N ALA A 63 -4.57 -9.42 15.31
CA ALA A 63 -4.56 -10.69 14.62
C ALA A 63 -4.64 -10.49 13.11
N TRP A 64 -3.61 -10.96 12.40
CA TRP A 64 -3.52 -10.95 10.95
C TRP A 64 -3.82 -12.34 10.38
N ALA A 65 -4.50 -12.40 9.24
CA ALA A 65 -4.71 -13.65 8.51
C ALA A 65 -4.27 -13.50 7.05
N LEU A 66 -3.58 -14.53 6.55
CA LEU A 66 -3.23 -14.62 5.13
C LEU A 66 -4.51 -14.69 4.31
N LYS A 67 -4.66 -13.76 3.37
CA LYS A 67 -5.83 -13.66 2.50
C LYS A 67 -5.52 -14.13 1.08
N TYR A 68 -4.41 -13.65 0.50
CA TYR A 68 -4.01 -13.98 -0.86
C TYR A 68 -2.53 -14.34 -0.89
N ARG A 69 -2.18 -15.27 -1.78
CA ARG A 69 -0.79 -15.66 -2.05
C ARG A 69 -0.57 -15.65 -3.55
N ILE A 70 0.08 -14.59 -4.02
CA ILE A 70 0.32 -14.37 -5.45
C ILE A 70 1.61 -15.06 -5.84
N ASN A 71 1.53 -15.98 -6.80
CA ASN A 71 2.70 -16.67 -7.32
C ASN A 71 3.25 -15.90 -8.53
N LEU A 72 4.44 -15.31 -8.36
CA LEU A 72 5.09 -14.53 -9.38
C LEU A 72 5.94 -15.39 -10.32
N LEU A 73 6.21 -16.66 -10.02
CA LEU A 73 7.04 -17.54 -10.87
C LEU A 73 6.47 -17.73 -12.29
N ALA A 74 5.20 -17.41 -12.51
CA ALA A 74 4.60 -17.34 -13.84
C ALA A 74 5.21 -16.22 -14.71
N MET A 75 5.82 -15.20 -14.10
CA MET A 75 6.64 -14.20 -14.77
C MET A 75 7.98 -14.85 -15.14
N LYS A 76 8.16 -15.12 -16.44
CA LYS A 76 9.38 -15.76 -16.99
C LYS A 76 10.68 -15.03 -16.62
N THR A 77 10.59 -13.72 -16.41
CA THR A 77 11.67 -12.85 -15.96
C THR A 77 11.12 -11.97 -14.85
N LEU A 78 11.44 -12.34 -13.61
CA LEU A 78 11.05 -11.61 -12.42
C LEU A 78 12.13 -10.58 -12.10
N PRO A 79 11.81 -9.29 -12.07
CA PRO A 79 12.67 -8.33 -11.40
C PRO A 79 12.64 -8.61 -9.89
N GLN A 80 13.73 -8.32 -9.19
CA GLN A 80 13.70 -8.33 -7.74
C GLN A 80 12.90 -7.12 -7.26
N PHE A 81 11.71 -7.39 -6.70
CA PHE A 81 10.88 -6.34 -6.11
C PHE A 81 11.48 -5.92 -4.78
N GLU A 82 11.75 -4.63 -4.64
CA GLU A 82 12.26 -4.09 -3.39
C GLU A 82 11.16 -3.97 -2.37
N TYR A 83 9.96 -3.49 -2.73
CA TYR A 83 8.79 -3.44 -1.85
C TYR A 83 7.51 -3.19 -2.65
N VAL A 84 6.36 -3.49 -2.04
CA VAL A 84 5.03 -3.14 -2.56
C VAL A 84 4.55 -1.88 -1.85
N SER A 85 4.08 -0.88 -2.60
CA SER A 85 3.59 0.37 -2.00
C SER A 85 2.08 0.52 -2.03
N LYS A 86 1.40 -0.08 -3.02
CA LYS A 86 -0.04 0.06 -3.21
C LYS A 86 -0.68 -1.19 -3.77
N MET A 87 -1.94 -1.37 -3.40
CA MET A 87 -2.80 -2.42 -3.92
C MET A 87 -4.21 -1.90 -4.11
N ALA A 88 -4.89 -2.37 -5.13
CA ALA A 88 -6.30 -2.11 -5.34
C ALA A 88 -7.01 -3.39 -5.76
N LEU A 89 -8.18 -3.63 -5.16
CA LEU A 89 -9.11 -4.65 -5.62
C LEU A 89 -9.91 -4.05 -6.80
N LEU A 90 -9.74 -4.58 -8.00
CA LEU A 90 -10.49 -4.14 -9.19
C LEU A 90 -11.96 -4.59 -9.10
N ASN A 91 -12.15 -5.81 -8.61
CA ASN A 91 -13.43 -6.48 -8.39
C ASN A 91 -13.19 -7.65 -7.42
N GLN A 92 -14.22 -8.44 -7.10
CA GLN A 92 -14.11 -9.57 -6.16
C GLN A 92 -13.10 -10.67 -6.55
N ARG A 93 -12.48 -10.60 -7.72
CA ARG A 93 -11.57 -11.61 -8.26
C ARG A 93 -10.22 -11.09 -8.72
N GLU A 94 -10.03 -9.78 -8.85
CA GLU A 94 -8.82 -9.24 -9.48
C GLU A 94 -8.16 -8.14 -8.65
N LEU A 95 -6.84 -8.14 -8.67
CA LEU A 95 -5.95 -7.29 -7.88
C LEU A 95 -4.98 -6.57 -8.81
N LEU A 96 -4.77 -5.28 -8.54
CA LEU A 96 -3.64 -4.53 -9.04
C LEU A 96 -2.65 -4.31 -7.90
N ILE A 97 -1.39 -4.61 -8.14
CA ILE A 97 -0.32 -4.50 -7.14
C ILE A 97 0.80 -3.65 -7.74
N TYR A 98 1.16 -2.58 -7.05
CA TYR A 98 2.30 -1.75 -7.45
C TYR A 98 3.56 -2.21 -6.72
N CYS A 99 4.56 -2.61 -7.49
CA CYS A 99 5.83 -3.13 -7.01
C CYS A 99 6.97 -2.21 -7.45
N HIS A 100 7.74 -1.74 -6.48
CA HIS A 100 8.98 -1.00 -6.71
C HIS A 100 10.12 -1.97 -6.98
N THR A 101 11.03 -1.57 -7.86
CA THR A 101 12.27 -2.31 -8.10
C THR A 101 13.48 -1.41 -7.87
N ALA A 102 14.68 -1.98 -7.93
CA ALA A 102 15.91 -1.20 -7.80
C ALA A 102 15.95 -0.04 -8.82
N SER A 103 16.57 1.08 -8.44
CA SER A 103 16.58 2.36 -9.17
C SER A 103 17.01 2.33 -10.65
N GLU A 104 17.54 1.21 -11.15
CA GLU A 104 17.94 1.00 -12.56
C GLU A 104 16.94 0.17 -13.38
N CYS A 105 15.91 -0.39 -12.73
CA CYS A 105 14.82 -1.15 -13.33
C CYS A 105 13.52 -0.34 -13.30
N PRO A 106 12.61 -0.57 -14.27
CA PRO A 106 11.29 0.05 -14.22
C PRO A 106 10.48 -0.50 -13.04
N ASP A 107 9.56 0.30 -12.50
CA ASP A 107 8.56 -0.24 -11.57
C ASP A 107 7.49 -1.03 -12.33
N PHE A 108 6.74 -1.86 -11.61
CA PHE A 108 5.77 -2.76 -12.20
C PHE A 108 4.40 -2.60 -11.54
N MET A 109 3.36 -2.52 -12.38
CA MET A 109 1.99 -2.74 -11.94
C MET A 109 1.57 -4.15 -12.36
N LEU A 110 1.41 -5.04 -11.38
CA LEU A 110 1.00 -6.41 -11.59
C LEU A 110 -0.53 -6.52 -11.58
N HIS A 111 -1.05 -7.31 -12.49
CA HIS A 111 -2.46 -7.69 -12.54
C HIS A 111 -2.57 -9.18 -12.20
N CYS A 112 -3.29 -9.46 -11.13
CA CYS A 112 -3.39 -10.79 -10.55
C CYS A 112 -4.85 -11.15 -10.24
N ASP A 113 -5.14 -12.43 -10.19
CA ASP A 113 -6.36 -12.97 -9.61
C ASP A 113 -6.19 -13.13 -8.09
N THR A 114 -7.28 -12.98 -7.35
CA THR A 114 -7.44 -13.39 -5.95
C THR A 114 -7.09 -14.85 -5.68
N ASP A 115 -7.22 -15.75 -6.67
CA ASP A 115 -6.74 -17.14 -6.59
C ASP A 115 -5.20 -17.25 -6.61
N GLY A 116 -4.48 -16.12 -6.67
CA GLY A 116 -3.01 -16.09 -6.66
C GLY A 116 -2.37 -16.24 -8.03
N LYS A 117 -3.19 -16.26 -9.09
CA LYS A 117 -2.73 -16.40 -10.46
C LYS A 117 -2.31 -15.04 -11.03
N PHE A 118 -1.09 -14.97 -11.54
CA PHE A 118 -0.64 -13.84 -12.35
C PHE A 118 -1.39 -13.76 -13.68
N LEU A 119 -1.95 -12.60 -14.02
CA LEU A 119 -2.72 -12.35 -15.24
C LEU A 119 -1.94 -11.50 -16.26
N GLY A 120 -1.12 -10.56 -15.78
CA GLY A 120 -0.31 -9.70 -16.63
C GLY A 120 0.41 -8.62 -15.84
N TYR A 121 1.17 -7.77 -16.54
CA TYR A 121 1.84 -6.63 -15.93
C TYR A 121 1.98 -5.47 -16.91
N VAL A 122 2.14 -4.28 -16.36
CA VAL A 122 2.55 -3.08 -17.09
C VAL A 122 3.86 -2.60 -16.50
N GLU A 123 4.86 -2.41 -17.36
CA GLU A 123 6.10 -1.72 -17.00
C GLU A 123 5.83 -0.23 -16.92
N ILE A 124 6.07 0.36 -15.76
CA ILE A 124 5.90 1.78 -15.56
C ILE A 124 7.24 2.42 -15.89
N LYS A 125 7.44 2.58 -17.20
CA LYS A 125 8.57 3.28 -17.81
C LYS A 125 8.13 4.71 -18.09
N GLU A 126 8.28 5.61 -17.13
CA GLU A 126 8.61 7.02 -17.41
C GLU A 126 8.72 7.85 -16.14
N GLY A 127 9.96 8.20 -15.82
CA GLY A 127 10.34 9.14 -14.77
C GLY A 127 11.81 8.95 -14.45
N LYS A 128 12.58 10.03 -14.39
CA LYS A 128 13.93 10.00 -13.79
C LYS A 128 13.88 9.71 -12.26
N TYR A 129 12.66 9.63 -11.72
CA TYR A 129 12.33 9.53 -10.30
C TYR A 129 11.19 8.52 -10.12
N SER A 130 11.15 7.88 -8.96
CA SER A 130 10.10 6.92 -8.58
C SER A 130 8.70 7.52 -8.74
N VAL A 131 7.76 6.72 -9.25
CA VAL A 131 6.36 7.14 -9.39
C VAL A 131 5.67 6.98 -8.04
N TYR A 132 5.40 8.10 -7.38
CA TYR A 132 4.60 8.13 -6.17
C TYR A 132 3.14 8.37 -6.54
N PHE A 133 2.30 7.35 -6.38
CA PHE A 133 0.86 7.56 -6.40
C PHE A 133 0.50 8.35 -5.14
N THR A 134 -0.10 9.53 -5.30
CA THR A 134 -0.67 10.23 -4.16
C THR A 134 -1.81 9.38 -3.61
N SER A 135 -1.82 9.17 -2.29
CA SER A 135 -3.07 8.83 -1.64
C SER A 135 -3.85 10.15 -1.65
N GLN A 136 -4.89 10.24 -2.48
CA GLN A 136 -5.74 11.44 -2.46
C GLN A 136 -6.47 11.45 -1.12
N TYR A 137 -5.92 12.19 -0.18
CA TYR A 137 -6.63 12.62 1.02
C TYR A 137 -7.24 13.97 0.67
N PHE A 138 -8.56 14.06 0.66
CA PHE A 138 -9.22 15.36 0.54
C PHE A 138 -8.81 16.22 1.74
N GLN A 139 -8.63 17.53 1.53
CA GLN A 139 -8.31 18.46 2.62
C GLN A 139 -9.36 18.38 3.75
N GLU A 140 -10.61 18.08 3.41
CA GLU A 140 -11.72 17.83 4.34
C GLU A 140 -11.51 16.58 5.22
N SER A 141 -10.66 15.65 4.80
CA SER A 141 -10.31 14.43 5.55
C SER A 141 -9.10 14.63 6.48
N ILE A 142 -8.43 15.78 6.41
CA ILE A 142 -7.33 16.14 7.29
C ILE A 142 -7.91 16.95 8.45
N LEU A 143 -8.08 16.32 9.61
CA LEU A 143 -8.41 17.06 10.83
C LEU A 143 -7.29 18.06 11.11
N PRO A 144 -7.59 19.37 11.26
CA PRO A 144 -6.56 20.36 11.52
C PRO A 144 -5.92 20.08 12.88
N LEU A 145 -4.64 19.73 12.86
CA LEU A 145 -3.84 19.65 14.08
C LEU A 145 -3.62 21.08 14.60
N PRO A 146 -3.76 21.33 15.93
CA PRO A 146 -3.82 22.67 16.53
C PRO A 146 -2.54 23.52 16.40
N PHE A 147 -1.54 23.10 15.62
CA PHE A 147 -0.27 23.80 15.39
C PHE A 147 -0.09 24.34 13.97
N CYS A 148 -1.03 24.09 13.04
CA CYS A 148 -0.94 24.57 11.66
C CYS A 148 -1.95 25.69 11.37
N GLU A 149 -1.77 26.86 11.98
CA GLU A 149 -2.31 28.10 11.44
C GLU A 149 -1.33 28.63 10.38
N MET A 150 -1.58 28.33 9.11
CA MET A 150 -0.86 28.94 7.98
C MET A 150 -1.49 30.31 7.68
N GLN A 151 -0.67 31.37 7.65
CA GLN A 151 -1.09 32.71 7.24
C GLN A 151 -1.50 32.70 5.76
N GLU A 152 -2.71 33.20 5.48
CA GLU A 152 -3.23 33.37 4.13
C GLU A 152 -2.46 34.48 3.40
N GLU A 153 -1.69 34.14 2.35
CA GLU A 153 -1.20 35.11 1.38
C GLU A 153 -1.99 34.98 0.07
N GLY A 154 -2.64 36.09 -0.31
CA GLY A 154 -3.57 36.15 -1.44
C GLY A 154 -2.90 35.95 -2.79
N GLY A 155 -3.11 34.77 -3.37
CA GLY A 155 -2.92 34.49 -4.80
C GLY A 155 -4.24 34.03 -5.41
N VAL A 156 -4.57 34.54 -6.61
CA VAL A 156 -5.73 34.06 -7.38
C VAL A 156 -5.40 32.65 -7.89
N ASP A 157 -5.80 31.65 -7.11
CA ASP A 157 -5.65 30.24 -7.46
C ASP A 157 -6.67 29.86 -8.53
N LYS A 158 -6.17 29.32 -9.64
CA LYS A 158 -7.02 28.63 -10.61
C LYS A 158 -7.18 27.20 -10.09
N GLU A 159 -8.38 26.88 -9.63
CA GLU A 159 -8.71 25.52 -9.19
C GLU A 159 -8.39 24.52 -10.31
N PRO A 160 -7.59 23.48 -10.01
CA PRO A 160 -7.31 22.44 -10.97
C PRO A 160 -8.57 21.59 -11.23
N PRO A 161 -8.70 21.02 -12.44
CA PRO A 161 -9.97 20.48 -12.96
C PRO A 161 -10.51 19.24 -12.23
N PHE A 162 -9.81 18.73 -11.22
CA PHE A 162 -10.25 17.57 -10.42
C PHE A 162 -11.20 17.92 -9.27
N PHE A 163 -11.48 19.21 -9.02
CA PHE A 163 -12.46 19.65 -8.00
C PHE A 163 -13.86 19.96 -8.56
N ILE A 164 -14.09 19.76 -9.86
CA ILE A 164 -15.41 20.04 -10.45
C ILE A 164 -16.34 18.85 -10.18
N GLY A 165 -17.23 18.99 -9.20
CA GLY A 165 -18.42 18.13 -9.04
C GLY A 165 -18.55 17.30 -7.75
N LEU A 166 -18.08 17.80 -6.61
CA LEU A 166 -18.57 17.35 -5.29
C LEU A 166 -19.82 18.14 -4.89
#